data_AF-A0A0F9DH02-F1
#
_entry.id   AF-A0A0F9DH02-F1
#
_cell.length_a   1.000
_cell.length_b   1.000
_cell.length_c   1.000
_cell.angle_alpha   90.00
_cell.angle_beta   90.00
_cell.angle_gamma   90.00
#
_symmetry.space_group_name_H-M   'P 1'
#
loop_
_entity.id
_entity.type
_entity.pdbx_description
1 polymer ?
#
loop_
_entity_poly.entity_id
_entity_poly.type
_entity_poly.pdbx_seq_one_letter_code
_entity_poly.pdbx_strand_id
1 'polypeptide(L)'
;EGLCGAKLRIRREHVHRQSLEILDRGATAFLLRVTVGHRSVHFVVGKDGGAPFVTAVSKTATTLEDAFRWMMPAAVQRAIAEGKGPHRSLLALGYAGWAPGQLDAEIKANGWLNVTADEHLIFGGKLDNKWSRAIGKLGIVDWREDCSSCHNCVKRGCVYGFYRDEADTLRQERGFLDYIFQCKGCLNCVQDCTKGILTRVVNPEYERLGDHYYTPEIIVSTWYQADTGRIPVSGSGYGGRFSGPGFDSMWTDMSEIVRPTRDGIHGREYINTSVDIGRKLNHLAFEGDRLAVDPPRLLENPLPIIFDVIPERFHRGPVVASVANAAAELGLMLIAGGHDTPKGATIERDNVIPLIEKPEAATDGQIASQIASQIAGPIAGAAMVMVPDCDDVAKVRAALKQQNPDQIVAIRLPATPQVAQRARQLADGGVDGGAEVLHLVFDKHGREDAPSRPRHMRDVLREVHGALTKDGIRDQITLIAS
;
A
#
# COMPACT_ATOMS: atom_id res chain seq x y z
N GLU A 1 -38.18 -36.56 24.68
CA GLU A 1 -39.33 -36.44 25.60
C GLU A 1 -38.84 -36.80 26.99
N GLY A 2 -39.18 -36.01 28.01
CA GLY A 2 -38.77 -36.27 29.39
C GLY A 2 -39.95 -36.06 30.33
N LEU A 3 -40.18 -37.03 31.22
CA LEU A 3 -41.16 -36.94 32.30
C LEU A 3 -40.51 -36.24 33.50
N CYS A 4 -41.11 -35.16 33.98
CA CYS A 4 -40.68 -34.49 35.22
C CYS A 4 -41.55 -35.01 36.39
N GLY A 5 -40.91 -35.71 37.33
CA GLY A 5 -41.56 -36.24 38.53
C GLY A 5 -41.56 -35.27 39.71
N ALA A 6 -42.78 -34.92 40.13
CA ALA A 6 -43.28 -34.67 41.50
C ALA A 6 -42.62 -33.63 42.43
N LYS A 7 -43.42 -32.63 42.83
CA LYS A 7 -43.69 -32.32 44.25
C LYS A 7 -45.15 -31.86 44.48
N LEU A 8 -45.85 -32.68 45.25
CA LEU A 8 -47.01 -32.45 46.15
C LEU A 8 -48.26 -31.66 45.66
N ARG A 9 -49.38 -32.39 45.69
CA ARG A 9 -50.81 -31.96 45.69
C ARG A 9 -51.31 -31.28 44.40
N ILE A 10 -51.66 -32.12 43.42
CA ILE A 10 -52.79 -32.08 42.45
C ILE A 10 -52.28 -32.76 41.16
N ARG A 11 -52.85 -33.92 40.81
CA ARG A 11 -52.47 -34.71 39.63
C ARG A 11 -52.86 -33.97 38.34
N ARG A 12 -51.87 -33.42 37.63
CA ARG A 12 -51.83 -33.33 36.16
C ARG A 12 -50.40 -33.59 35.70
N GLU A 13 -50.14 -34.81 35.23
CA GLU A 13 -48.95 -35.10 34.43
C GLU A 13 -49.02 -34.23 33.18
N HIS A 14 -48.02 -33.39 32.94
CA HIS A 14 -47.91 -32.60 31.73
C HIS A 14 -46.59 -32.94 31.05
N VAL A 15 -46.69 -33.47 29.83
CA VAL A 15 -45.55 -33.82 29.00
C VAL A 15 -45.05 -32.55 28.33
N HIS A 16 -43.89 -32.04 28.72
CA HIS A 16 -43.21 -31.00 27.95
C HIS A 16 -42.56 -31.66 26.74
N ARG A 17 -43.28 -31.66 25.61
CA ARG A 17 -42.71 -32.03 24.32
C ARG A 17 -41.78 -30.91 23.87
N GLN A 18 -40.48 -31.16 23.90
CA GLN A 18 -39.48 -30.31 23.26
C GLN A 18 -39.22 -30.88 21.86
N SER A 19 -39.46 -30.09 20.83
CA SER A 19 -39.12 -30.45 19.45
C SER A 19 -38.09 -29.49 18.89
N LEU A 20 -37.14 -30.06 18.16
CA LEU A 20 -36.15 -29.34 17.37
C LEU A 20 -36.40 -29.67 15.91
N GLU A 21 -36.57 -28.64 15.09
CA GLU A 21 -36.84 -28.78 13.67
C GLU A 21 -35.91 -27.86 12.89
N ILE A 22 -35.27 -28.38 11.85
CA ILE A 22 -34.47 -27.56 10.95
C ILE A 22 -35.40 -27.09 9.84
N LEU A 23 -35.63 -25.78 9.79
CA LEU A 23 -36.54 -25.15 8.83
C LEU A 23 -35.85 -24.88 7.49
N ASP A 24 -34.56 -24.53 7.51
CA ASP A 24 -33.80 -24.19 6.31
C ASP A 24 -32.29 -24.46 6.52
N ARG A 25 -31.56 -24.77 5.45
CA ARG A 25 -30.12 -25.08 5.47
C ARG A 25 -29.38 -24.36 4.35
N GLY A 26 -28.34 -23.61 4.73
CA GLY A 26 -27.39 -22.98 3.83
C GLY A 26 -26.01 -23.65 3.89
N ALA A 27 -25.05 -23.10 3.16
CA ALA A 27 -23.70 -23.66 3.07
C ALA A 27 -22.94 -23.66 4.42
N THR A 28 -23.14 -22.64 5.24
CA THR A 28 -22.40 -22.43 6.50
C THR A 28 -23.30 -22.27 7.73
N ALA A 29 -24.63 -22.29 7.56
CA ALA A 29 -25.59 -22.10 8.65
C ALA A 29 -26.89 -22.87 8.39
N PHE A 30 -27.68 -23.12 9.43
CA PHE A 30 -29.02 -23.66 9.36
C PHE A 30 -29.97 -22.93 10.33
N LEU A 31 -31.23 -22.82 9.93
CA LEU A 31 -32.29 -22.24 10.74
C LEU A 31 -33.01 -23.34 11.51
N LEU A 32 -33.07 -23.19 12.82
CA LEU A 32 -33.58 -24.15 13.78
C LEU A 32 -34.79 -23.55 14.50
N ARG A 33 -35.91 -24.26 14.53
CA ARG A 33 -37.04 -23.96 15.40
C ARG A 33 -36.99 -24.88 16.62
N VAL A 34 -36.92 -24.28 17.80
CA VAL A 34 -37.02 -24.97 19.09
C VAL A 34 -38.37 -24.66 19.69
N THR A 35 -39.19 -25.69 19.89
CA THR A 35 -40.50 -25.55 20.53
C THR A 35 -40.45 -26.17 21.92
N VAL A 36 -40.82 -25.39 22.94
CA VAL A 36 -40.94 -25.83 24.33
C VAL A 36 -42.33 -25.47 24.83
N GLY A 37 -43.19 -26.49 25.02
CA GLY A 37 -44.60 -26.25 25.35
C GLY A 37 -45.31 -25.52 24.20
N HIS A 38 -45.93 -24.37 24.48
CA HIS A 38 -46.61 -23.53 23.47
C HIS A 38 -45.72 -22.43 22.87
N ARG A 39 -44.44 -22.34 23.25
CA ARG A 39 -43.53 -21.30 22.76
C ARG A 39 -42.55 -21.89 21.76
N SER A 40 -42.39 -21.22 20.62
CA SER A 40 -41.38 -21.53 19.62
C SER A 40 -40.39 -20.39 19.49
N VAL A 41 -39.10 -20.68 19.55
CA VAL A 41 -38.01 -19.72 19.30
C VAL A 41 -37.22 -20.21 18.09
N HIS A 42 -36.85 -19.29 17.23
CA HIS A 42 -36.05 -19.58 16.04
C HIS A 42 -34.60 -19.22 16.32
N PHE A 43 -33.66 -20.06 15.88
CA PHE A 43 -32.23 -19.87 16.04
C PHE A 43 -31.54 -20.05 14.71
N VAL A 44 -30.61 -19.17 14.38
CA VAL A 44 -29.63 -19.43 13.32
C VAL A 44 -28.40 -20.02 13.98
N VAL A 45 -27.98 -21.19 13.51
CA VAL A 45 -26.80 -21.90 14.00
C VAL A 45 -25.86 -22.11 12.81
N GLY A 46 -24.61 -21.69 12.93
CA GLY A 46 -23.68 -21.77 11.81
C GLY A 46 -22.22 -21.68 12.19
N LYS A 47 -21.37 -21.57 11.18
CA LYS A 47 -19.93 -21.32 11.32
C LYS A 47 -19.53 -20.12 10.47
N ASP A 48 -18.75 -19.22 11.04
CA ASP A 48 -18.08 -18.13 10.31
C ASP A 48 -16.56 -18.28 10.45
N GLY A 49 -15.84 -18.40 9.33
CA GLY A 49 -14.39 -18.68 9.35
C GLY A 49 -13.97 -19.94 10.13
N GLY A 50 -14.90 -20.88 10.36
CA GLY A 50 -14.68 -22.08 11.20
C GLY A 50 -15.15 -21.96 12.66
N ALA A 51 -15.44 -20.75 13.15
CA ALA A 51 -15.94 -20.52 14.51
C ALA A 51 -17.47 -20.72 14.58
N PRO A 52 -17.99 -21.55 15.50
CA PRO A 52 -19.43 -21.78 15.63
C PRO A 52 -20.13 -20.57 16.25
N PHE A 53 -21.34 -20.26 15.78
CA PHE A 53 -22.22 -19.26 16.38
C PHE A 53 -23.66 -19.76 16.50
N VAL A 54 -24.38 -19.21 17.47
CA VAL A 54 -25.83 -19.39 17.66
C VAL A 54 -26.45 -18.04 17.97
N THR A 55 -27.52 -17.69 17.28
CA THR A 55 -28.23 -16.44 17.51
C THR A 55 -29.74 -16.66 17.45
N ALA A 56 -30.48 -16.02 18.37
CA ALA A 56 -31.92 -16.09 18.41
C ALA A 56 -32.54 -15.08 17.44
N VAL A 57 -33.53 -15.52 16.68
CA VAL A 57 -34.31 -14.67 15.78
C VAL A 57 -35.58 -14.24 16.51
N SER A 58 -35.76 -12.93 16.66
CA SER A 58 -36.88 -12.33 17.39
C SER A 58 -38.24 -12.47 16.67
N LYS A 59 -38.21 -12.86 15.39
CA LYS A 59 -39.39 -13.07 14.55
C LYS A 59 -39.43 -14.49 14.00
N THR A 60 -40.63 -14.96 13.66
CA THR A 60 -40.82 -16.23 12.96
C THR A 60 -40.28 -16.11 11.54
N ALA A 61 -39.12 -16.74 11.30
CA ALA A 61 -38.52 -16.84 9.97
C ALA A 61 -38.71 -18.26 9.43
N THR A 62 -38.96 -18.38 8.13
CA THR A 62 -39.07 -19.66 7.43
C THR A 62 -37.83 -19.99 6.62
N THR A 63 -37.03 -18.98 6.25
CA THR A 63 -35.76 -19.13 5.53
C THR A 63 -34.62 -18.46 6.30
N LEU A 64 -33.38 -18.91 6.04
CA LEU A 64 -32.16 -18.28 6.55
C LEU A 64 -32.05 -16.82 6.09
N GLU A 65 -32.43 -16.54 4.85
CA GLU A 65 -32.41 -15.18 4.30
C GLU A 65 -33.36 -14.25 5.05
N ASP A 66 -34.57 -14.71 5.36
CA ASP A 66 -35.50 -13.95 6.19
C ASP A 66 -34.93 -13.74 7.60
N ALA A 67 -34.34 -14.78 8.19
CA ALA A 67 -33.74 -14.69 9.52
C ALA A 67 -32.63 -13.64 9.57
N PHE A 68 -31.68 -13.65 8.62
CA PHE A 68 -30.63 -12.63 8.52
C PHE A 68 -31.21 -11.23 8.25
N ARG A 69 -32.24 -11.14 7.39
CA ARG A 69 -32.92 -9.86 7.12
C ARG A 69 -33.56 -9.29 8.38
N TRP A 70 -34.17 -10.12 9.24
CA TRP A 70 -34.80 -9.63 10.47
C TRP A 70 -33.80 -9.21 11.55
N MET A 71 -32.54 -9.63 11.44
CA MET A 71 -31.48 -9.25 12.38
C MET A 71 -30.89 -7.87 12.11
N MET A 72 -31.15 -7.29 10.92
CA MET A 72 -30.72 -5.92 10.59
C MET A 72 -31.87 -4.92 10.79
N PRO A 73 -31.67 -3.74 11.40
CA PRO A 73 -32.71 -2.72 11.51
C PRO A 73 -33.25 -2.27 10.14
N ALA A 74 -34.57 -2.12 10.01
CA ALA A 74 -35.22 -1.74 8.74
C ALA A 74 -34.77 -0.36 8.19
N ALA A 75 -34.28 0.53 9.06
CA ALA A 75 -33.68 1.80 8.64
C ALA A 75 -32.34 1.60 7.92
N VAL A 76 -31.50 0.69 8.41
CA VAL A 76 -30.21 0.35 7.79
C VAL A 76 -30.42 -0.34 6.45
N GLN A 77 -31.42 -1.23 6.35
CA GLN A 77 -31.80 -1.90 5.10
C GLN A 77 -32.24 -0.89 4.02
N ARG A 78 -33.12 0.05 4.37
CA ARG A 78 -33.57 1.10 3.44
C ARG A 78 -32.41 1.99 2.99
N ALA A 79 -31.53 2.38 3.91
CA ALA A 79 -30.34 3.14 3.57
C ALA A 79 -29.43 2.39 2.59
N ILE A 80 -29.16 1.09 2.83
CA ILE A 80 -28.35 0.26 1.91
C ILE A 80 -29.04 0.11 0.54
N ALA A 81 -30.35 -0.16 0.51
CA ALA A 81 -31.11 -0.32 -0.73
C ALA A 81 -31.21 0.98 -1.56
N GLU A 82 -31.24 2.14 -0.91
CA GLU A 82 -31.24 3.46 -1.56
C GLU A 82 -29.82 3.95 -1.94
N GLY A 83 -28.77 3.16 -1.68
CA GLY A 83 -27.38 3.58 -1.91
C GLY A 83 -26.88 4.65 -0.93
N LYS A 84 -27.62 4.90 0.16
CA LYS A 84 -27.29 5.85 1.25
C LYS A 84 -26.76 5.14 2.52
N GLY A 85 -26.44 3.85 2.42
CA GLY A 85 -25.93 3.05 3.52
C GLY A 85 -24.48 3.41 3.87
N PRO A 86 -23.97 2.98 5.03
CA PRO A 86 -22.58 3.21 5.40
C PRO A 86 -21.63 2.54 4.40
N HIS A 87 -20.56 3.26 4.01
CA HIS A 87 -19.56 2.81 3.02
C HIS A 87 -18.85 1.51 3.41
N ARG A 88 -18.72 1.23 4.72
CA ARG A 88 -18.16 -0.01 5.28
C ARG A 88 -19.08 -0.50 6.38
N SER A 89 -19.41 -1.78 6.35
CA SER A 89 -20.25 -2.41 7.36
C SER A 89 -19.72 -3.80 7.72
N LEU A 90 -19.89 -4.18 8.98
CA LEU A 90 -19.58 -5.50 9.50
C LEU A 90 -20.84 -6.02 10.18
N LEU A 91 -21.31 -7.21 9.79
CA LEU A 91 -22.36 -7.91 10.50
C LEU A 91 -21.71 -8.95 11.41
N ALA A 92 -21.76 -8.72 12.71
CA ALA A 92 -21.29 -9.66 13.73
C ALA A 92 -22.49 -10.33 14.42
N LEU A 93 -22.45 -11.65 14.56
CA LEU A 93 -23.50 -12.43 15.20
C LEU A 93 -22.98 -13.05 16.49
N GLY A 94 -23.56 -12.64 17.62
CA GLY A 94 -23.06 -12.95 18.96
C GLY A 94 -22.26 -11.79 19.56
N TYR A 95 -22.10 -11.80 20.88
CA TYR A 95 -21.31 -10.81 21.61
C TYR A 95 -20.54 -11.51 22.73
N ALA A 96 -19.36 -10.96 23.06
CA ALA A 96 -18.70 -11.27 24.31
C ALA A 96 -19.33 -10.38 25.40
N GLY A 97 -19.73 -10.97 26.52
CA GLY A 97 -20.33 -10.28 27.65
C GLY A 97 -19.56 -10.56 28.93
N TRP A 98 -19.46 -9.56 29.79
CA TRP A 98 -18.79 -9.65 31.08
C TRP A 98 -19.79 -9.37 32.20
N ALA A 99 -19.68 -10.11 33.30
CA ALA A 99 -20.34 -9.77 34.55
C ALA A 99 -19.74 -8.48 35.14
N PRO A 100 -20.45 -7.78 36.05
CA PRO A 100 -19.94 -6.56 36.67
C PRO A 100 -18.54 -6.75 37.29
N GLY A 101 -17.58 -5.91 36.89
CA GLY A 101 -16.19 -5.95 37.36
C GLY A 101 -15.33 -7.12 36.85
N GLN A 102 -15.90 -8.03 36.05
CA GLN A 102 -15.17 -9.18 35.49
C GLN A 102 -14.11 -8.73 34.48
N LEU A 103 -14.46 -7.82 33.55
CA LEU A 103 -13.51 -7.32 32.56
C LEU A 103 -12.34 -6.57 33.23
N ASP A 104 -12.62 -5.73 34.22
CA ASP A 104 -11.59 -5.02 34.99
C ASP A 104 -10.65 -5.98 35.71
N ALA A 105 -11.18 -7.06 36.30
CA ALA A 105 -10.38 -8.09 36.94
C ALA A 105 -9.52 -8.85 35.92
N GLU A 106 -10.09 -9.20 34.76
CA GLU A 106 -9.37 -9.88 33.68
C GLU A 106 -8.28 -8.98 33.08
N ILE A 107 -8.53 -7.68 32.88
CA ILE A 107 -7.53 -6.70 32.43
C ILE A 107 -6.41 -6.56 33.47
N LYS A 108 -6.73 -6.43 34.77
CA LYS A 108 -5.74 -6.36 35.85
C LYS A 108 -4.89 -7.62 35.99
N ALA A 109 -5.47 -8.78 35.66
CA ALA A 109 -4.78 -10.07 35.60
C ALA A 109 -4.07 -10.30 34.26
N ASN A 110 -3.95 -9.28 33.40
CA ASN A 110 -3.37 -9.31 32.06
C ASN A 110 -4.07 -10.25 31.05
N GLY A 111 -5.27 -10.74 31.32
CA GLY A 111 -6.03 -11.62 30.43
C GLY A 111 -6.49 -10.99 29.11
N TRP A 112 -6.47 -9.65 28.99
CA TRP A 112 -6.82 -8.93 27.76
C TRP A 112 -5.80 -7.88 27.38
N LEU A 113 -5.68 -7.69 26.05
CA LEU A 113 -4.90 -6.63 25.44
C LEU A 113 -5.86 -5.63 24.81
N ASN A 114 -5.85 -4.38 25.28
CA ASN A 114 -6.59 -3.29 24.64
C ASN A 114 -5.69 -2.44 23.74
N VAL A 115 -6.12 -2.14 22.53
CA VAL A 115 -5.53 -1.13 21.65
C VAL A 115 -6.61 -0.13 21.28
N THR A 116 -6.24 1.10 20.96
CA THR A 116 -7.21 2.07 20.44
C THR A 116 -7.86 1.50 19.18
N ALA A 117 -9.18 1.59 19.12
CA ALA A 117 -9.96 1.10 18.00
C ALA A 117 -9.56 1.86 16.71
N ASP A 118 -9.42 1.12 15.61
CA ASP A 118 -8.95 1.64 14.32
C ASP A 118 -9.91 1.12 13.25
N GLU A 119 -10.34 1.97 12.33
CA GLU A 119 -11.28 1.61 11.27
C GLU A 119 -10.76 0.46 10.38
N HIS A 120 -9.46 0.38 10.13
CA HIS A 120 -8.83 -0.75 9.43
C HIS A 120 -8.65 -1.99 10.30
N LEU A 121 -8.58 -1.86 11.64
CA LEU A 121 -8.70 -3.03 12.52
C LEU A 121 -10.16 -3.54 12.51
N ILE A 122 -11.14 -2.65 12.58
CA ILE A 122 -12.57 -3.03 12.66
C ILE A 122 -13.07 -3.59 11.33
N PHE A 123 -12.81 -2.88 10.22
CA PHE A 123 -13.39 -3.14 8.90
C PHE A 123 -12.37 -3.62 7.85
N GLY A 124 -11.13 -3.95 8.24
CA GLY A 124 -10.10 -4.47 7.32
C GLY A 124 -10.38 -5.91 6.86
N GLY A 125 -10.09 -6.22 5.59
CA GLY A 125 -10.49 -7.48 4.95
C GLY A 125 -9.68 -8.73 5.30
N LYS A 126 -8.58 -8.62 6.03
CA LYS A 126 -7.76 -9.77 6.46
C LYS A 126 -7.87 -10.01 7.95
N LEU A 127 -8.46 -11.14 8.33
CA LEU A 127 -8.50 -11.60 9.72
C LEU A 127 -7.11 -12.05 10.19
N ASP A 128 -6.34 -12.71 9.31
CA ASP A 128 -5.10 -13.41 9.67
C ASP A 128 -3.97 -12.50 10.19
N ASN A 129 -3.90 -11.24 9.74
CA ASN A 129 -2.88 -10.27 10.17
C ASN A 129 -3.42 -9.19 11.11
N LYS A 130 -4.72 -9.23 11.44
CA LYS A 130 -5.38 -8.26 12.32
C LYS A 130 -4.75 -8.26 13.72
N TRP A 131 -4.38 -9.46 14.20
CA TRP A 131 -3.66 -9.62 15.46
C TRP A 131 -2.28 -8.95 15.42
N SER A 132 -1.43 -9.31 14.46
CA SER A 132 -0.08 -8.74 14.34
C SER A 132 -0.08 -7.22 14.18
N ARG A 133 -1.07 -6.66 13.46
CA ARG A 133 -1.24 -5.21 13.31
C ARG A 133 -1.67 -4.52 14.61
N ALA A 134 -2.59 -5.12 15.36
CA ALA A 134 -2.97 -4.62 16.68
C ALA A 134 -1.78 -4.66 17.64
N ILE A 135 -1.00 -5.74 17.59
CA ILE A 135 0.20 -5.93 18.39
C ILE A 135 1.31 -4.93 18.05
N GLY A 136 1.53 -4.58 16.78
CA GLY A 136 2.56 -3.61 16.38
C GLY A 136 2.37 -2.22 17.00
N LYS A 137 1.13 -1.86 17.37
CA LYS A 137 0.81 -0.62 18.11
C LYS A 137 1.27 -0.65 19.57
N LEU A 138 1.73 -1.81 20.04
CA LEU A 138 2.10 -2.08 21.42
C LEU A 138 3.62 -2.35 21.49
N GLY A 139 4.28 -1.74 22.47
CA GLY A 139 5.66 -2.05 22.87
C GLY A 139 5.68 -2.86 24.17
N ILE A 140 6.83 -3.44 24.49
CA ILE A 140 7.09 -4.08 25.79
C ILE A 140 8.17 -3.28 26.50
N VAL A 141 7.89 -2.83 27.73
CA VAL A 141 8.87 -2.18 28.59
C VAL A 141 9.27 -3.14 29.70
N ASP A 142 10.57 -3.21 29.95
CA ASP A 142 11.16 -3.92 31.06
C ASP A 142 11.64 -2.93 32.12
N TRP A 143 11.02 -2.95 33.29
CA TRP A 143 11.52 -2.22 34.46
C TRP A 143 12.68 -3.03 35.06
N ARG A 144 13.90 -2.73 34.57
CA ARG A 144 15.13 -3.52 34.80
C ARG A 144 15.56 -3.65 36.27
N GLU A 145 15.03 -2.84 37.17
CA GLU A 145 15.47 -2.81 38.58
C GLU A 145 15.15 -4.12 39.33
N ASP A 146 14.10 -4.87 38.92
CA ASP A 146 13.69 -6.12 39.58
C ASP A 146 13.88 -7.40 38.73
N CYS A 147 14.32 -7.26 37.48
CA CYS A 147 14.42 -8.36 36.51
C CYS A 147 15.77 -9.11 36.55
N SER A 148 16.83 -8.47 37.04
CA SER A 148 18.23 -8.91 36.93
C SER A 148 18.60 -10.15 37.78
N SER A 149 17.71 -10.65 38.65
CA SER A 149 17.94 -11.83 39.50
C SER A 149 16.83 -12.90 39.45
N CYS A 150 15.94 -12.86 38.45
CA CYS A 150 14.89 -13.89 38.31
C CYS A 150 15.45 -15.21 37.73
N HIS A 151 15.46 -16.28 38.54
CA HIS A 151 15.91 -17.61 38.09
C HIS A 151 14.96 -18.28 37.08
N ASN A 152 13.67 -17.90 37.10
CA ASN A 152 12.63 -18.39 36.20
C ASN A 152 12.21 -17.32 35.19
N CYS A 153 13.18 -16.62 34.59
CA CYS A 153 12.89 -15.52 33.68
C CYS A 153 12.22 -16.03 32.39
N VAL A 154 10.99 -15.58 32.14
CA VAL A 154 10.16 -15.93 30.97
C VAL A 154 10.71 -15.42 29.64
N LYS A 155 11.60 -14.40 29.66
CA LYS A 155 12.30 -13.94 28.46
C LYS A 155 13.07 -15.07 27.76
N ARG A 156 13.59 -16.04 28.53
CA ARG A 156 14.31 -17.21 28.01
C ARG A 156 13.40 -18.16 27.22
N GLY A 157 12.09 -18.10 27.47
CA GLY A 157 11.05 -18.89 26.80
C GLY A 157 10.45 -18.20 25.58
N CYS A 158 10.99 -17.08 25.12
CA CYS A 158 10.50 -16.46 23.88
C CYS A 158 10.71 -17.39 22.69
N VAL A 159 9.61 -17.90 22.13
CA VAL A 159 9.59 -18.84 20.99
C VAL A 159 10.26 -18.24 19.75
N TYR A 160 10.26 -16.93 19.63
CA TYR A 160 10.82 -16.20 18.48
C TYR A 160 12.25 -15.71 18.71
N GLY A 161 12.89 -16.07 19.82
CA GLY A 161 14.29 -15.69 20.08
C GLY A 161 14.53 -14.22 20.40
N PHE A 162 13.50 -13.36 20.38
CA PHE A 162 13.62 -11.90 20.52
C PHE A 162 14.58 -11.42 21.62
N TYR A 163 14.41 -11.90 22.86
CA TYR A 163 15.27 -11.47 23.98
C TYR A 163 16.69 -12.06 23.96
N ARG A 164 16.91 -13.15 23.22
CA ARG A 164 18.24 -13.70 22.97
C ARG A 164 18.98 -12.82 21.97
N ASP A 165 18.30 -12.47 20.88
CA ASP A 165 18.82 -11.57 19.86
C ASP A 165 19.08 -10.17 20.44
N GLU A 166 18.21 -9.69 21.33
CA GLU A 166 18.43 -8.46 22.11
C GLU A 166 19.73 -8.52 22.91
N ALA A 167 19.93 -9.59 23.67
CA ALA A 167 21.12 -9.77 24.52
C ALA A 167 22.41 -9.89 23.69
N ASP A 168 22.36 -10.57 22.54
CA ASP A 168 23.51 -10.72 21.64
C ASP A 168 23.82 -9.40 20.91
N THR A 169 22.79 -8.65 20.52
CA THR A 169 22.92 -7.32 19.89
C THR A 169 23.54 -6.30 20.85
N LEU A 170 23.06 -6.26 22.11
CA LEU A 170 23.62 -5.40 23.16
C LEU A 170 25.08 -5.73 23.49
N ARG A 171 25.51 -6.99 23.34
CA ARG A 171 26.91 -7.41 23.56
C ARG A 171 27.83 -7.11 22.38
N GLN A 172 27.29 -7.09 21.16
CA GLN A 172 28.08 -6.95 19.93
C GLN A 172 28.17 -5.50 19.41
N GLU A 173 27.63 -4.51 20.15
CA GLU A 173 27.52 -3.09 19.71
C GLU A 173 26.89 -2.92 18.32
N ARG A 174 26.09 -3.90 17.86
CA ARG A 174 25.47 -3.89 16.53
C ARG A 174 24.15 -3.13 16.56
N GLY A 175 24.23 -1.81 16.68
CA GLY A 175 23.13 -0.90 16.35
C GLY A 175 21.83 -1.03 17.15
N PHE A 176 20.84 -0.24 16.74
CA PHE A 176 19.53 -0.06 17.38
C PHE A 176 18.67 -1.33 17.27
N LEU A 177 18.06 -1.76 18.38
CA LEU A 177 17.06 -2.83 18.39
C LEU A 177 15.74 -2.30 17.82
N ASP A 178 15.34 -2.81 16.67
CA ASP A 178 14.06 -2.47 16.09
C ASP A 178 12.94 -3.35 16.65
N TYR A 179 12.48 -2.99 17.85
CA TYR A 179 11.41 -3.67 18.59
C TYR A 179 10.14 -3.82 17.75
N ILE A 180 9.91 -2.95 16.76
CA ILE A 180 8.73 -2.95 15.89
C ILE A 180 8.72 -4.18 14.97
N PHE A 181 9.86 -4.61 14.45
CA PHE A 181 9.92 -5.65 13.40
C PHE A 181 10.24 -7.05 13.92
N GLN A 182 10.97 -7.11 15.03
CA GLN A 182 11.50 -8.37 15.55
C GLN A 182 10.53 -9.07 16.49
N CYS A 183 9.76 -8.32 17.30
CA CYS A 183 8.76 -8.91 18.18
C CYS A 183 7.53 -9.39 17.38
N LYS A 184 7.14 -10.66 17.53
CA LYS A 184 5.91 -11.21 16.92
C LYS A 184 4.67 -11.09 17.83
N GLY A 185 4.86 -10.54 19.03
CA GLY A 185 3.85 -10.34 20.07
C GLY A 185 2.93 -11.53 20.34
N CYS A 186 3.53 -12.71 20.56
CA CYS A 186 2.84 -13.82 21.23
C CYS A 186 2.57 -13.54 22.70
N LEU A 187 3.34 -12.63 23.31
CA LEU A 187 3.14 -12.12 24.67
C LEU A 187 3.29 -13.14 25.80
N ASN A 188 3.77 -14.36 25.52
CA ASN A 188 4.15 -15.31 26.57
C ASN A 188 5.06 -14.65 27.62
N CYS A 189 5.99 -13.78 27.20
CA CYS A 189 6.87 -13.05 28.11
C CYS A 189 6.14 -12.07 29.04
N VAL A 190 4.99 -11.52 28.64
CA VAL A 190 4.16 -10.62 29.46
C VAL A 190 3.23 -11.44 30.35
N GLN A 191 2.54 -12.42 29.77
CA GLN A 191 1.54 -13.25 30.47
C GLN A 191 2.15 -14.15 31.54
N ASP A 192 3.27 -14.80 31.22
CA ASP A 192 3.90 -15.75 32.14
C ASP A 192 4.81 -15.02 33.16
N CYS A 193 4.96 -13.70 33.06
CA CYS A 193 5.79 -12.92 33.97
C CYS A 193 5.19 -12.92 35.38
N THR A 194 5.67 -13.84 36.22
CA THR A 194 5.19 -14.02 37.60
C THR A 194 5.35 -12.79 38.50
N LYS A 195 6.24 -11.86 38.11
CA LYS A 195 6.45 -10.59 38.82
C LYS A 195 5.70 -9.41 38.18
N GLY A 196 5.05 -9.58 37.03
CA GLY A 196 4.38 -8.49 36.30
C GLY A 196 5.29 -7.37 35.81
N ILE A 197 6.61 -7.59 35.77
CA ILE A 197 7.61 -6.57 35.40
C ILE A 197 7.51 -6.21 33.92
N LEU A 198 7.28 -7.21 33.08
CA LEU A 198 7.12 -6.99 31.64
C LEU A 198 5.71 -6.49 31.39
N THR A 199 5.62 -5.19 31.13
CA THR A 199 4.36 -4.51 30.87
C THR A 199 4.32 -4.01 29.44
N ARG A 200 3.12 -3.96 28.91
CA ARG A 200 2.83 -3.46 27.58
C ARG A 200 2.57 -1.96 27.62
N VAL A 201 3.19 -1.24 26.70
CA VAL A 201 3.01 0.20 26.50
C VAL A 201 2.57 0.48 25.06
N VAL A 202 2.12 1.69 24.78
CA VAL A 202 2.03 2.17 23.38
C VAL A 202 3.44 2.34 22.85
N ASN A 203 3.71 1.96 21.61
CA ASN A 203 5.03 2.12 21.02
C ASN A 203 5.22 3.55 20.47
N PRO A 204 6.02 4.42 21.13
CA PRO A 204 6.19 5.80 20.70
C PRO A 204 7.04 5.94 19.42
N GLU A 205 7.83 4.93 19.05
CA GLU A 205 8.55 4.92 17.77
C GLU A 205 7.57 4.64 16.62
N TYR A 206 6.65 3.69 16.81
CA TYR A 206 5.60 3.39 15.84
C TYR A 206 4.72 4.61 15.58
N GLU A 207 4.24 5.30 16.63
CA GLU A 207 3.42 6.51 16.47
C GLU A 207 4.17 7.69 15.83
N ARG A 208 5.51 7.69 15.90
CA ARG A 208 6.35 8.70 15.25
C ARG A 208 6.69 8.37 13.79
N LEU A 209 6.32 7.19 13.29
CA LEU A 209 6.59 6.83 11.90
C LEU A 209 5.75 7.68 10.95
N GLY A 210 6.44 8.34 10.02
CA GLY A 210 5.81 9.03 8.90
C GLY A 210 5.13 10.34 9.28
N ASP A 211 3.98 10.59 8.68
CA ASP A 211 3.18 11.81 8.89
C ASP A 211 1.69 11.54 8.63
N HIS A 212 0.89 12.61 8.53
CA HIS A 212 -0.56 12.49 8.30
C HIS A 212 -0.92 11.83 6.97
N TYR A 213 0.01 11.78 6.00
CA TYR A 213 -0.19 11.15 4.71
C TYR A 213 0.41 9.74 4.69
N TYR A 214 1.70 9.61 5.03
CA TYR A 214 2.35 8.32 5.21
C TYR A 214 2.17 7.85 6.65
N THR A 215 1.06 7.18 6.92
CA THR A 215 0.80 6.63 8.25
C THR A 215 1.81 5.53 8.61
N PRO A 216 2.07 5.29 9.91
CA PRO A 216 2.88 4.16 10.37
C PRO A 216 2.47 2.83 9.72
N GLU A 217 1.16 2.61 9.56
CA GLU A 217 0.60 1.44 8.92
C GLU A 217 1.03 1.31 7.44
N ILE A 218 0.96 2.40 6.66
CA ILE A 218 1.42 2.40 5.26
C ILE A 218 2.89 2.02 5.22
N ILE A 219 3.74 2.69 6.02
CA ILE A 219 5.19 2.48 6.04
C ILE A 219 5.53 1.02 6.37
N VAL A 220 5.00 0.48 7.47
CA VAL A 220 5.28 -0.90 7.89
C VAL A 220 4.78 -1.91 6.87
N SER A 221 3.62 -1.65 6.24
CA SER A 221 3.09 -2.54 5.20
C SER A 221 3.95 -2.55 3.93
N THR A 222 4.49 -1.40 3.54
CA THR A 222 5.39 -1.26 2.38
C THR A 222 6.74 -1.90 2.67
N TRP A 223 7.29 -1.74 3.87
CA TRP A 223 8.53 -2.40 4.28
C TRP A 223 8.40 -3.92 4.30
N TYR A 224 7.29 -4.45 4.84
CA TYR A 224 7.03 -5.88 4.79
C TYR A 224 6.98 -6.43 3.36
N GLN A 225 6.36 -5.68 2.44
CA GLN A 225 6.32 -6.02 1.02
C GLN A 225 7.70 -6.09 0.40
N ALA A 226 8.51 -5.06 0.64
CA ALA A 226 9.86 -4.97 0.12
C ALA A 226 10.77 -6.09 0.66
N ASP A 227 10.71 -6.37 1.96
CA ASP A 227 11.57 -7.36 2.62
C ASP A 227 11.22 -8.80 2.24
N THR A 228 9.92 -9.10 2.14
CA THR A 228 9.48 -10.49 1.93
C THR A 228 9.15 -10.83 0.48
N GLY A 229 9.05 -9.83 -0.39
CA GLY A 229 8.46 -9.97 -1.73
C GLY A 229 7.00 -10.43 -1.70
N ARG A 230 6.36 -10.48 -0.51
CA ARG A 230 4.98 -10.92 -0.36
C ARG A 230 4.07 -9.71 -0.37
N ILE A 231 3.08 -9.77 -1.24
CA ILE A 231 1.95 -8.85 -1.18
C ILE A 231 1.19 -9.19 0.11
N PRO A 232 1.01 -8.26 1.08
CA PRO A 232 0.18 -8.46 2.23
C PRO A 232 -1.29 -8.40 1.82
N VAL A 233 -1.69 -9.02 0.69
CA VAL A 233 -3.03 -9.06 0.06
C VAL A 233 -4.06 -8.28 0.88
N SER A 234 -4.09 -6.96 0.77
CA SER A 234 -5.04 -6.13 1.51
C SER A 234 -6.41 -6.30 0.87
N GLY A 235 -7.08 -7.38 1.23
CA GLY A 235 -8.42 -7.71 0.77
C GLY A 235 -8.45 -8.63 -0.45
N SER A 236 -9.45 -9.49 -0.44
CA SER A 236 -10.06 -10.10 -1.63
C SER A 236 -10.24 -9.05 -2.73
N GLY A 237 -10.08 -9.46 -3.98
CA GLY A 237 -10.39 -8.63 -5.14
C GLY A 237 -11.77 -7.96 -5.04
N TYR A 238 -11.78 -6.69 -5.44
CA TYR A 238 -12.86 -5.90 -6.03
C TYR A 238 -14.32 -6.25 -5.65
N GLY A 239 -14.91 -5.42 -4.79
CA GLY A 239 -16.33 -5.47 -4.42
C GLY A 239 -17.18 -4.28 -4.86
N GLY A 240 -16.86 -3.57 -5.96
CA GLY A 240 -17.72 -2.49 -6.47
C GLY A 240 -17.16 -1.76 -7.68
N ARG A 241 -18.01 -1.30 -8.61
CA ARG A 241 -17.59 -0.82 -9.94
C ARG A 241 -17.04 0.63 -9.93
N PHE A 242 -15.87 0.87 -9.34
CA PHE A 242 -15.11 2.16 -9.28
C PHE A 242 -15.54 3.15 -8.17
N SER A 243 -15.06 3.00 -6.92
CA SER A 243 -15.49 3.90 -5.84
C SER A 243 -14.37 4.65 -5.11
N GLY A 244 -14.33 5.99 -5.23
CA GLY A 244 -13.90 6.97 -4.22
C GLY A 244 -13.00 8.12 -4.75
N PRO A 245 -13.33 9.41 -4.48
CA PRO A 245 -12.67 10.59 -5.06
C PRO A 245 -11.20 10.67 -4.68
N GLY A 246 -10.34 10.23 -5.59
CA GLY A 246 -8.88 10.21 -5.41
C GLY A 246 -8.21 9.06 -6.14
N PHE A 247 -8.94 7.96 -6.36
CA PHE A 247 -8.45 6.73 -7.00
C PHE A 247 -9.25 6.32 -8.24
N ASP A 248 -10.28 7.08 -8.64
CA ASP A 248 -11.17 6.79 -9.79
C ASP A 248 -10.52 6.98 -11.17
N SER A 249 -9.21 7.27 -11.19
CA SER A 249 -8.37 7.69 -12.33
C SER A 249 -7.55 6.62 -13.01
N MET A 250 -7.20 5.59 -12.25
CA MET A 250 -6.27 4.56 -12.70
C MET A 250 -6.99 3.24 -12.70
N TRP A 251 -7.35 2.82 -13.90
CA TRP A 251 -7.64 1.44 -14.18
C TRP A 251 -6.30 0.80 -14.54
N THR A 252 -5.69 0.07 -13.62
CA THR A 252 -4.70 -0.92 -14.02
C THR A 252 -5.50 -2.11 -14.51
N ASP A 253 -5.60 -2.25 -15.83
CA ASP A 253 -6.12 -3.47 -16.43
C ASP A 253 -5.14 -4.61 -16.13
N MET A 254 -5.40 -5.30 -15.01
CA MET A 254 -4.79 -6.57 -14.68
C MET A 254 -5.84 -7.69 -14.82
N SER A 255 -6.86 -7.46 -15.65
CA SER A 255 -8.03 -8.33 -15.77
C SER A 255 -8.01 -9.27 -16.98
N GLU A 256 -6.91 -9.34 -17.73
CA GLU A 256 -6.70 -10.43 -18.69
C GLU A 256 -6.04 -11.70 -18.11
N ILE A 257 -5.60 -11.72 -16.85
CA ILE A 257 -4.95 -12.90 -16.25
C ILE A 257 -5.93 -13.89 -15.59
N VAL A 258 -7.24 -13.60 -15.58
CA VAL A 258 -8.21 -14.57 -15.03
C VAL A 258 -9.52 -14.60 -15.83
N ARG A 259 -9.47 -15.05 -17.09
CA ARG A 259 -10.61 -15.81 -17.62
C ARG A 259 -10.47 -17.27 -17.16
N PRO A 260 -11.43 -17.85 -16.42
CA PRO A 260 -11.44 -19.29 -16.23
C PRO A 260 -11.86 -19.95 -17.55
N THR A 261 -11.08 -20.94 -18.02
CA THR A 261 -11.45 -22.01 -18.98
C THR A 261 -11.32 -21.80 -20.51
N ARG A 262 -10.33 -21.06 -21.03
CA ARG A 262 -9.97 -21.18 -22.48
C ARG A 262 -8.50 -21.46 -22.84
N ASP A 263 -7.54 -21.35 -21.91
CA ASP A 263 -6.11 -21.32 -22.27
C ASP A 263 -5.31 -22.58 -21.91
N GLY A 264 -5.99 -23.74 -21.84
CA GLY A 264 -5.30 -25.04 -21.69
C GLY A 264 -4.62 -25.54 -22.96
N ILE A 265 -4.85 -24.92 -24.13
CA ILE A 265 -4.41 -25.44 -25.44
C ILE A 265 -3.29 -24.57 -26.08
N HIS A 266 -3.13 -23.28 -25.71
CA HIS A 266 -2.22 -22.36 -26.41
C HIS A 266 -1.06 -21.76 -25.59
N GLY A 267 -0.83 -22.22 -24.35
CA GLY A 267 0.33 -21.80 -23.55
C GLY A 267 0.13 -20.44 -22.87
N ARG A 268 0.94 -20.18 -21.84
CA ARG A 268 0.89 -18.93 -21.07
C ARG A 268 1.51 -17.81 -21.91
N GLU A 269 0.75 -16.76 -22.22
CA GLU A 269 1.29 -15.56 -22.84
C GLU A 269 2.27 -14.87 -21.86
N TYR A 270 3.42 -14.46 -22.39
CA TYR A 270 4.44 -13.74 -21.63
C TYR A 270 4.02 -12.29 -21.49
N ILE A 271 3.83 -11.82 -20.25
CA ILE A 271 3.52 -10.41 -19.97
C ILE A 271 4.84 -9.68 -19.82
N ASN A 272 5.19 -8.87 -20.82
CA ASN A 272 6.35 -8.01 -20.74
C ASN A 272 6.02 -6.77 -19.90
N THR A 273 6.80 -6.53 -18.85
CA THR A 273 6.68 -5.34 -17.99
C THR A 273 7.58 -4.20 -18.45
N SER A 274 8.37 -4.41 -19.51
CA SER A 274 9.29 -3.39 -19.97
C SER A 274 8.56 -2.21 -20.62
N VAL A 275 9.15 -1.02 -20.47
CA VAL A 275 8.63 0.23 -21.02
C VAL A 275 9.72 0.96 -21.79
N ASP A 276 9.36 1.52 -22.95
CA ASP A 276 10.25 2.38 -23.72
C ASP A 276 10.22 3.82 -23.20
N ILE A 277 11.39 4.41 -23.07
CA ILE A 277 11.62 5.79 -22.69
C ILE A 277 12.25 6.51 -23.87
N GLY A 278 11.63 7.59 -24.33
CA GLY A 278 12.12 8.43 -25.43
C GLY A 278 10.99 8.93 -26.32
N ARG A 279 11.37 9.68 -27.36
CA ARG A 279 10.40 10.21 -28.33
C ARG A 279 9.98 9.11 -29.30
N LYS A 280 8.68 9.00 -29.60
CA LYS A 280 8.18 8.07 -30.63
C LYS A 280 7.75 8.82 -31.87
N LEU A 281 7.86 8.16 -33.02
CA LEU A 281 7.33 8.68 -34.28
C LEU A 281 5.80 8.68 -34.23
N ASN A 282 5.16 9.76 -34.67
CA ASN A 282 3.71 9.85 -34.73
C ASN A 282 3.13 8.91 -35.80
N HIS A 283 3.84 8.76 -36.92
CA HIS A 283 3.50 7.86 -38.00
C HIS A 283 4.76 7.36 -38.67
N LEU A 284 4.68 6.16 -39.25
CA LEU A 284 5.72 5.63 -40.11
C LEU A 284 5.54 6.22 -41.51
N ALA A 285 6.60 6.83 -42.04
CA ALA A 285 6.65 7.31 -43.41
C ALA A 285 7.63 6.43 -44.19
N PHE A 286 7.31 6.07 -45.43
CA PHE A 286 8.13 5.19 -46.26
C PHE A 286 8.42 5.81 -47.62
N GLU A 287 9.67 5.66 -48.08
CA GLU A 287 10.09 5.93 -49.45
C GLU A 287 10.36 4.59 -50.14
N GLY A 288 9.34 4.07 -50.84
CA GLY A 288 9.35 2.69 -51.33
C GLY A 288 9.29 1.69 -50.17
N ASP A 289 10.25 0.77 -50.12
CA ASP A 289 10.34 -0.27 -49.06
C ASP A 289 11.21 0.16 -47.86
N ARG A 290 11.67 1.41 -47.82
CA ARG A 290 12.52 1.94 -46.73
C ARG A 290 11.77 2.96 -45.91
N LEU A 291 12.00 2.95 -44.59
CA LEU A 291 11.50 3.99 -43.71
C LEU A 291 12.16 5.32 -44.11
N ALA A 292 11.34 6.34 -44.33
CA ALA A 292 11.75 7.68 -44.79
C ALA A 292 12.44 8.50 -43.70
N VAL A 293 12.31 8.08 -42.44
CA VAL A 293 12.87 8.75 -41.27
C VAL A 293 13.66 7.74 -40.44
N ASP A 294 14.78 8.18 -39.88
CA ASP A 294 15.52 7.38 -38.90
C ASP A 294 14.77 7.46 -37.56
N PRO A 295 14.36 6.33 -36.95
CA PRO A 295 13.64 6.36 -35.69
C PRO A 295 14.55 6.89 -34.58
N PRO A 296 14.04 7.79 -33.71
CA PRO A 296 14.80 8.28 -32.56
C PRO A 296 15.17 7.13 -31.62
N ARG A 297 16.28 7.29 -30.89
CA ARG A 297 16.72 6.34 -29.86
C ARG A 297 15.65 6.18 -28.78
N LEU A 298 15.37 4.93 -28.41
CA LEU A 298 14.56 4.54 -27.27
C LEU A 298 15.43 3.79 -26.26
N LEU A 299 15.15 3.97 -24.98
CA LEU A 299 15.72 3.17 -23.90
C LEU A 299 14.66 2.25 -23.33
N GLU A 300 14.99 0.99 -23.12
CA GLU A 300 14.11 0.03 -22.49
C GLU A 300 14.37 0.01 -20.98
N ASN A 301 13.30 0.11 -20.19
CA ASN A 301 13.34 -0.08 -18.74
C ASN A 301 12.52 -1.33 -18.38
N PRO A 302 13.11 -2.39 -17.79
CA PRO A 302 12.41 -3.66 -17.51
C PRO A 302 11.18 -3.55 -16.61
N LEU A 303 11.15 -2.53 -15.75
CA LEU A 303 10.01 -2.18 -14.90
C LEU A 303 9.68 -0.70 -15.07
N PRO A 304 8.41 -0.28 -14.91
CA PRO A 304 8.01 1.12 -14.97
C PRO A 304 8.40 1.88 -13.69
N ILE A 305 9.63 1.71 -13.22
CA ILE A 305 10.17 2.29 -11.99
C ILE A 305 11.56 2.85 -12.30
N ILE A 306 11.82 4.06 -11.84
CA ILE A 306 13.13 4.73 -11.89
C ILE A 306 13.45 5.18 -10.47
N PHE A 307 14.67 4.96 -10.01
CA PHE A 307 15.10 5.51 -8.73
C PHE A 307 15.36 7.01 -8.89
N ASP A 308 14.62 7.83 -8.17
CA ASP A 308 14.83 9.28 -8.16
C ASP A 308 16.04 9.66 -7.30
N VAL A 309 16.42 10.94 -7.36
CA VAL A 309 17.51 11.56 -6.59
C VAL A 309 17.34 11.23 -5.11
N ILE A 310 18.41 10.74 -4.50
CA ILE A 310 18.42 10.44 -3.08
C ILE A 310 18.38 11.77 -2.31
N PRO A 311 17.50 11.97 -1.32
CA PRO A 311 17.50 13.20 -0.54
C PRO A 311 18.84 13.41 0.18
N GLU A 312 19.32 14.65 0.24
CA GLU A 312 20.65 15.01 0.77
C GLU A 312 20.95 14.42 2.16
N ARG A 313 19.96 14.43 3.06
CA ARG A 313 20.08 13.82 4.41
C ARG A 313 20.42 12.33 4.42
N PHE A 314 20.23 11.65 3.29
CA PHE A 314 20.50 10.23 3.07
C PHE A 314 21.68 9.96 2.14
N HIS A 315 22.47 10.98 1.76
CA HIS A 315 23.72 10.86 1.00
C HIS A 315 24.85 10.23 1.83
N ARG A 316 24.58 9.07 2.42
CA ARG A 316 25.59 8.24 3.06
C ARG A 316 26.13 7.28 2.01
N GLY A 317 27.45 7.19 1.87
CA GLY A 317 28.11 6.33 0.88
C GLY A 317 27.48 4.92 0.74
N PRO A 318 27.18 4.20 1.84
CA PRO A 318 26.51 2.90 1.77
C PRO A 318 25.11 2.95 1.18
N VAL A 319 24.29 3.97 1.50
CA VAL A 319 22.91 4.09 1.00
C VAL A 319 22.92 4.33 -0.51
N VAL A 320 23.73 5.30 -0.95
CA VAL A 320 23.85 5.64 -2.37
C VAL A 320 24.39 4.44 -3.17
N ALA A 321 25.41 3.75 -2.65
CA ALA A 321 25.94 2.54 -3.28
C ALA A 321 24.91 1.40 -3.35
N SER A 322 24.11 1.20 -2.30
CA SER A 322 23.06 0.17 -2.29
C SER A 322 21.98 0.44 -3.33
N VAL A 323 21.51 1.69 -3.48
CA VAL A 323 20.51 2.04 -4.49
C VAL A 323 21.08 1.89 -5.89
N ALA A 324 22.31 2.35 -6.14
CA ALA A 324 22.97 2.21 -7.43
C ALA A 324 23.19 0.72 -7.81
N ASN A 325 23.62 -0.10 -6.87
CA ASN A 325 23.78 -1.54 -7.09
C ASN A 325 22.42 -2.23 -7.37
N ALA A 326 21.36 -1.85 -6.65
CA ALA A 326 20.02 -2.39 -6.88
C ALA A 326 19.49 -2.00 -8.27
N ALA A 327 19.70 -0.75 -8.70
CA ALA A 327 19.35 -0.31 -10.04
C ALA A 327 20.10 -1.13 -11.11
N ALA A 328 21.42 -1.29 -10.95
CA ALA A 328 22.24 -2.08 -11.88
C ALA A 328 21.84 -3.57 -11.93
N GLU A 329 21.63 -4.21 -10.78
CA GLU A 329 21.23 -5.62 -10.69
C GLU A 329 19.87 -5.89 -11.33
N LEU A 330 18.94 -4.95 -11.20
CA LEU A 330 17.60 -5.04 -11.80
C LEU A 330 17.53 -4.52 -13.24
N GLY A 331 18.62 -3.94 -13.77
CA GLY A 331 18.62 -3.25 -15.07
C GLY A 331 17.72 -2.00 -15.10
N LEU A 332 17.46 -1.39 -13.94
CA LEU A 332 16.67 -0.16 -13.82
C LEU A 332 17.56 1.09 -13.86
N MET A 333 16.92 2.23 -14.10
CA MET A 333 17.61 3.52 -14.14
C MET A 333 17.62 4.23 -12.78
N LEU A 334 18.70 4.95 -12.49
CA LEU A 334 18.87 5.83 -11.33
C LEU A 334 19.14 7.26 -11.77
N ILE A 335 18.36 8.22 -11.28
CA ILE A 335 18.65 9.65 -11.42
C ILE A 335 19.71 10.02 -10.39
N ALA A 336 20.84 10.57 -10.85
CA ALA A 336 21.97 10.93 -9.99
C ALA A 336 22.33 12.40 -10.14
N GLY A 337 22.32 13.16 -9.03
CA GLY A 337 22.93 14.48 -8.96
C GLY A 337 24.46 14.41 -8.82
N GLY A 338 25.12 15.57 -8.70
CA GLY A 338 26.59 15.63 -8.62
C GLY A 338 27.19 14.83 -7.46
N HIS A 339 26.41 14.63 -6.39
CA HIS A 339 26.80 13.94 -5.17
C HIS A 339 26.40 12.45 -5.11
N ASP A 340 25.54 11.98 -6.01
CA ASP A 340 24.90 10.66 -5.95
C ASP A 340 25.68 9.55 -6.68
N THR A 341 26.83 9.85 -7.29
CA THR A 341 27.62 8.83 -8.01
C THR A 341 28.71 8.26 -7.10
N PRO A 342 28.60 7.01 -6.59
CA PRO A 342 29.61 6.43 -5.70
C PRO A 342 30.92 6.18 -6.45
N LYS A 343 32.06 6.50 -5.84
CA LYS A 343 33.37 6.12 -6.36
C LYS A 343 33.49 4.59 -6.45
N GLY A 344 33.63 4.06 -7.66
CA GLY A 344 33.86 2.62 -7.90
C GLY A 344 32.62 1.79 -8.18
N ALA A 345 31.42 2.39 -8.25
CA ALA A 345 30.25 1.68 -8.77
C ALA A 345 30.49 1.34 -10.25
N THR A 346 30.32 0.06 -10.62
CA THR A 346 30.39 -0.42 -12.00
C THR A 346 29.10 -0.03 -12.70
N ILE A 347 28.91 1.27 -12.90
CA ILE A 347 27.74 1.81 -13.58
C ILE A 347 27.96 1.58 -15.07
N GLU A 348 27.21 0.65 -15.65
CA GLU A 348 26.96 0.69 -17.09
C GLU A 348 26.33 2.06 -17.37
N ARG A 349 26.98 2.83 -18.26
CA ARG A 349 26.68 4.26 -18.49
C ARG A 349 25.24 4.53 -18.91
N ASP A 350 24.51 3.50 -19.31
CA ASP A 350 23.13 3.59 -19.78
C ASP A 350 22.09 3.54 -18.63
N ASN A 351 22.46 3.09 -17.42
CA ASN A 351 21.54 2.93 -16.28
C ASN A 351 21.55 4.11 -15.31
N VAL A 352 22.37 5.14 -15.56
CA VAL A 352 22.39 6.37 -14.73
C VAL A 352 21.99 7.56 -15.58
N ILE A 353 21.00 8.29 -15.08
CA ILE A 353 20.49 9.53 -15.65
C ILE A 353 21.13 10.68 -14.86
N PRO A 354 22.21 11.31 -15.36
CA PRO A 354 22.76 12.49 -14.72
C PRO A 354 21.72 13.61 -14.68
N LEU A 355 21.52 14.17 -13.50
CA LEU A 355 20.72 15.37 -13.28
C LEU A 355 21.63 16.60 -13.31
N ILE A 356 21.35 17.51 -14.23
CA ILE A 356 21.97 18.83 -14.22
C ILE A 356 21.28 19.67 -13.12
N GLU A 357 22.07 20.22 -12.22
CA GLU A 357 21.55 21.00 -11.09
C GLU A 357 21.23 22.43 -11.54
N LYS A 358 20.11 22.97 -11.02
CA LYS A 358 19.75 24.38 -11.22
C LYS A 358 20.68 25.24 -10.36
N PRO A 359 21.42 26.21 -10.93
CA PRO A 359 22.30 27.07 -10.14
C PRO A 359 21.48 27.93 -9.16
N GLU A 360 21.84 27.91 -7.86
CA GLU A 360 21.10 28.58 -6.78
C GLU A 360 20.97 30.12 -6.95
N ALA A 361 21.83 30.75 -7.76
CA ALA A 361 21.96 32.20 -7.88
C ALA A 361 21.74 32.76 -9.30
N ALA A 362 21.21 31.96 -10.24
CA ALA A 362 21.04 32.40 -11.62
C ALA A 362 19.72 33.17 -11.81
N THR A 363 19.82 34.38 -12.37
CA THR A 363 18.65 35.09 -12.93
C THR A 363 18.13 34.33 -14.16
N ASP A 364 16.82 34.43 -14.42
CA ASP A 364 16.10 33.58 -15.40
C ASP A 364 16.65 33.60 -16.85
N GLY A 365 17.57 34.52 -17.18
CA GLY A 365 18.27 34.57 -18.48
C GLY A 365 19.69 33.95 -18.53
N GLN A 366 20.30 33.58 -17.40
CA GLN A 366 21.67 33.01 -17.36
C GLN A 366 21.71 31.49 -17.13
N ILE A 367 20.59 30.93 -16.68
CA ILE A 367 20.43 29.51 -16.33
C ILE A 367 20.87 28.61 -17.49
N ALA A 368 20.43 28.90 -18.72
CA ALA A 368 20.77 28.08 -19.88
C ALA A 368 22.28 28.04 -20.17
N SER A 369 22.98 29.17 -20.03
CA SER A 369 24.44 29.22 -20.26
C SER A 369 25.24 28.48 -19.17
N GLN A 370 24.77 28.53 -17.92
CA GLN A 370 25.41 27.83 -16.80
C GLN A 370 25.11 26.33 -16.84
N ILE A 371 23.89 25.93 -17.18
CA ILE A 371 23.53 24.53 -17.47
C ILE A 371 24.40 24.01 -18.62
N ALA A 372 24.57 24.79 -19.69
CA ALA A 372 25.41 24.40 -20.82
C ALA A 372 26.89 24.20 -20.44
N SER A 373 27.40 24.97 -19.46
CA SER A 373 28.77 24.80 -18.95
C SER A 373 28.99 23.52 -18.15
N GLN A 374 27.92 22.89 -17.65
CA GLN A 374 27.96 21.59 -16.98
C GLN A 374 27.99 20.42 -17.97
N ILE A 375 27.79 20.68 -19.27
CA ILE A 375 27.80 19.65 -20.31
C ILE A 375 29.26 19.24 -20.62
N ALA A 376 29.81 18.41 -19.75
CA ALA A 376 31.14 17.81 -19.91
C ALA A 376 31.20 16.42 -19.25
N GLY A 377 32.18 15.61 -19.66
CA GLY A 377 32.50 14.34 -19.00
C GLY A 377 31.34 13.33 -19.01
N PRO A 378 30.91 12.80 -17.84
CA PRO A 378 29.86 11.77 -17.75
C PRO A 378 28.52 12.15 -18.39
N ILE A 379 28.17 13.44 -18.42
CA ILE A 379 26.91 13.93 -18.98
C ILE A 379 26.87 13.76 -20.50
N ALA A 380 27.96 14.05 -21.21
CA ALA A 380 28.00 13.95 -22.67
C ALA A 380 27.91 12.49 -23.18
N GLY A 381 28.35 11.54 -22.36
CA GLY A 381 28.37 10.10 -22.69
C GLY A 381 27.15 9.31 -22.20
N ALA A 382 26.21 9.93 -21.47
CA ALA A 382 25.04 9.25 -20.94
C ALA A 382 23.96 9.07 -22.02
N ALA A 383 23.23 7.95 -21.98
CA ALA A 383 22.15 7.68 -22.92
C ALA A 383 20.95 8.63 -22.74
N MET A 384 20.70 9.05 -21.51
CA MET A 384 19.64 9.99 -21.13
C MET A 384 20.20 10.99 -20.12
N VAL A 385 19.78 12.24 -20.21
CA VAL A 385 20.14 13.33 -19.28
C VAL A 385 18.88 14.02 -18.78
N MET A 386 18.86 14.39 -17.50
CA MET A 386 17.77 15.12 -16.88
C MET A 386 18.16 16.59 -16.71
N VAL A 387 17.34 17.50 -17.24
CA VAL A 387 17.53 18.96 -17.14
C VAL A 387 16.35 19.62 -16.42
N PRO A 388 16.58 20.62 -15.57
CA PRO A 388 15.48 21.36 -14.93
C PRO A 388 14.76 22.24 -15.95
N ASP A 389 13.44 22.41 -15.78
CA ASP A 389 12.69 23.39 -16.57
C ASP A 389 13.19 24.82 -16.31
N CYS A 390 13.32 25.58 -17.39
CA CYS A 390 13.68 27.00 -17.39
C CYS A 390 13.20 27.67 -18.69
N ASP A 391 13.18 29.00 -18.74
CA ASP A 391 12.66 29.77 -19.88
C ASP A 391 13.32 29.37 -21.21
N ASP A 392 14.63 29.14 -21.19
CA ASP A 392 15.46 28.83 -22.36
C ASP A 392 15.82 27.32 -22.48
N VAL A 393 15.02 26.42 -21.89
CA VAL A 393 15.31 24.96 -21.89
C VAL A 393 15.45 24.36 -23.31
N ALA A 394 14.78 24.96 -24.32
CA ALA A 394 14.93 24.56 -25.72
C ALA A 394 16.38 24.76 -26.23
N LYS A 395 17.06 25.85 -25.83
CA LYS A 395 18.46 26.11 -26.19
C LYS A 395 19.39 25.11 -25.51
N VAL A 396 19.13 24.78 -24.24
CA VAL A 396 19.86 23.74 -23.50
C VAL A 396 19.76 22.40 -24.22
N ARG A 397 18.53 22.00 -24.58
CA ARG A 397 18.28 20.76 -25.34
C ARG A 397 19.02 20.78 -26.68
N ALA A 398 18.95 21.88 -27.44
CA ALA A 398 19.64 22.00 -28.72
C ALA A 398 21.17 21.85 -28.56
N ALA A 399 21.76 22.43 -27.52
CA ALA A 399 23.19 22.29 -27.23
C ALA A 399 23.58 20.83 -26.90
N LEU A 400 22.76 20.13 -26.09
CA LEU A 400 22.96 18.70 -25.79
C LEU A 400 22.86 17.84 -27.05
N LYS A 401 21.82 18.07 -27.86
CA LYS A 401 21.60 17.37 -29.13
C LYS A 401 22.68 17.65 -30.18
N GLN A 402 23.29 18.83 -30.16
CA GLN A 402 24.43 19.14 -31.02
C GLN A 402 25.67 18.32 -30.66
N GLN A 403 25.87 18.00 -29.38
CA GLN A 403 26.97 17.14 -28.95
C GLN A 403 26.66 15.65 -29.16
N ASN A 404 25.43 15.24 -28.87
CA ASN A 404 24.98 13.86 -29.03
C ASN A 404 23.51 13.83 -29.52
N PRO A 405 23.27 13.67 -30.83
CA PRO A 405 21.93 13.64 -31.40
C PRO A 405 21.03 12.53 -30.83
N ASP A 406 21.63 11.40 -30.44
CA ASP A 406 20.93 10.22 -29.92
C ASP A 406 20.68 10.28 -28.40
N GLN A 407 21.21 11.28 -27.70
CA GLN A 407 21.01 11.41 -26.26
C GLN A 407 19.58 11.85 -25.94
N ILE A 408 18.86 11.09 -25.12
CA ILE A 408 17.51 11.46 -24.69
C ILE A 408 17.60 12.60 -23.67
N VAL A 409 16.89 13.70 -23.92
CA VAL A 409 16.80 14.85 -23.01
C VAL A 409 15.46 14.83 -22.30
N ALA A 410 15.50 14.61 -20.99
CA ALA A 410 14.34 14.62 -20.12
C ALA A 410 14.24 15.94 -19.36
N ILE A 411 13.08 16.58 -19.44
CA ILE A 411 12.85 17.86 -18.76
C ILE A 411 12.11 17.62 -17.46
N ARG A 412 12.77 17.95 -16.35
CA ARG A 412 12.26 17.89 -14.98
C ARG A 412 11.44 19.13 -14.68
N LEU A 413 10.13 18.95 -14.69
CA LEU A 413 9.12 19.99 -14.64
C LEU A 413 8.40 19.95 -13.29
N PRO A 414 8.51 20.99 -12.44
CA PRO A 414 7.70 21.11 -11.24
C PRO A 414 6.21 21.12 -11.58
N ALA A 415 5.43 20.30 -10.87
CA ALA A 415 3.98 20.30 -11.01
C ALA A 415 3.41 21.59 -10.41
N THR A 416 2.89 22.46 -11.26
CA THR A 416 2.20 23.72 -10.90
C THR A 416 0.80 23.75 -11.53
N PRO A 417 -0.09 24.69 -11.16
CA PRO A 417 -1.40 24.82 -11.79
C PRO A 417 -1.34 25.02 -13.32
N GLN A 418 -0.24 25.53 -13.86
CA GLN A 418 -0.03 25.77 -15.30
C GLN A 418 0.77 24.64 -15.99
N VAL A 419 1.07 23.54 -15.28
CA VAL A 419 1.96 22.49 -15.78
C VAL A 419 1.45 21.84 -17.08
N ALA A 420 0.13 21.70 -17.26
CA ALA A 420 -0.43 21.17 -18.49
C ALA A 420 -0.17 22.09 -19.70
N GLN A 421 -0.24 23.41 -19.51
CA GLN A 421 0.10 24.37 -20.57
C GLN A 421 1.60 24.33 -20.88
N ARG A 422 2.45 24.27 -19.85
CA ARG A 422 3.91 24.19 -20.03
C ARG A 422 4.32 22.88 -20.71
N ALA A 423 3.73 21.75 -20.33
CA ALA A 423 3.97 20.45 -20.95
C ALA A 423 3.67 20.47 -22.44
N ARG A 424 2.56 21.09 -22.88
CA ARG A 424 2.23 21.25 -24.30
C ARG A 424 3.28 22.08 -25.05
N GLN A 425 3.72 23.19 -24.47
CA GLN A 425 4.75 24.04 -25.08
C GLN A 425 6.07 23.29 -25.29
N LEU A 426 6.49 22.53 -24.28
CA LEU A 426 7.71 21.71 -24.36
C LEU A 426 7.55 20.54 -25.33
N ALA A 427 6.35 19.99 -25.44
CA ALA A 427 6.02 18.86 -26.28
C ALA A 427 5.96 19.18 -27.78
N ASP A 428 5.41 20.34 -28.13
CA ASP A 428 5.17 20.79 -29.50
C ASP A 428 6.49 21.13 -30.22
N GLY A 429 7.41 21.81 -29.52
CA GLY A 429 8.83 21.95 -29.92
C GLY A 429 9.17 22.66 -31.24
N GLY A 430 8.18 22.92 -32.09
CA GLY A 430 8.39 23.57 -33.39
C GLY A 430 9.44 22.87 -34.25
N VAL A 431 10.32 23.65 -34.87
CA VAL A 431 11.32 23.19 -35.86
C VAL A 431 12.48 22.40 -35.22
N ASP A 432 12.79 22.65 -33.95
CA ASP A 432 13.93 22.03 -33.25
C ASP A 432 13.58 20.67 -32.59
N GLY A 433 12.32 20.24 -32.72
CA GLY A 433 11.77 19.04 -32.12
C GLY A 433 11.42 19.22 -30.63
N GLY A 434 10.29 18.64 -30.23
CA GLY A 434 9.81 18.71 -28.84
C GLY A 434 10.64 17.89 -27.86
N ALA A 435 10.33 18.09 -26.58
CA ALA A 435 10.80 17.27 -25.48
C ALA A 435 10.56 15.78 -25.77
N GLU A 436 11.53 14.94 -25.41
CA GLU A 436 11.44 13.50 -25.60
C GLU A 436 10.81 12.84 -24.39
N VAL A 437 11.15 13.37 -23.21
CA VAL A 437 10.63 12.91 -21.92
C VAL A 437 10.28 14.12 -21.06
N LEU A 438 9.11 14.08 -20.43
CA LEU A 438 8.70 15.06 -19.41
C LEU A 438 8.59 14.35 -18.06
N HIS A 439 9.35 14.83 -17.08
CA HIS A 439 9.33 14.32 -15.72
C HIS A 439 8.60 15.32 -14.81
N LEU A 440 7.37 14.99 -14.42
CA LEU A 440 6.53 15.80 -13.55
C LEU A 440 6.88 15.56 -12.09
N VAL A 441 7.35 16.59 -11.39
CA VAL A 441 7.80 16.48 -10.00
C VAL A 441 6.73 17.04 -9.07
N PHE A 442 6.25 16.21 -8.16
CA PHE A 442 5.30 16.58 -7.11
C PHE A 442 6.03 16.74 -5.77
N ASP A 443 5.30 17.22 -4.75
CA ASP A 443 5.80 17.17 -3.38
C ASP A 443 5.82 15.73 -2.84
N LYS A 444 6.36 15.55 -1.64
CA LYS A 444 6.43 14.23 -0.98
C LYS A 444 5.07 13.53 -0.81
N HIS A 445 3.95 14.27 -0.86
CA HIS A 445 2.59 13.77 -0.71
C HIS A 445 1.86 13.64 -2.06
N GLY A 446 2.59 13.75 -3.18
CA GLY A 446 2.02 13.67 -4.51
C GLY A 446 1.13 14.85 -4.86
N ARG A 447 1.43 16.04 -4.32
CA ARG A 447 0.69 17.28 -4.59
C ARG A 447 1.49 18.21 -5.49
N GLU A 448 0.78 18.94 -6.32
CA GLU A 448 1.39 20.04 -7.08
C GLU A 448 1.77 21.20 -6.14
N ASP A 449 2.74 21.99 -6.56
CA ASP A 449 3.08 23.27 -5.97
C ASP A 449 2.06 24.34 -6.38
N ALA A 450 1.09 24.59 -5.50
CA ALA A 450 0.07 25.60 -5.69
C ALA A 450 -0.19 26.37 -4.39
N PRO A 451 -0.43 27.69 -4.47
CA PRO A 451 -0.64 28.54 -3.29
C PRO A 451 -1.91 28.18 -2.51
N SER A 452 -2.90 27.55 -3.15
CA SER A 452 -4.13 27.12 -2.50
C SER A 452 -4.71 25.87 -3.15
N ARG A 453 -5.17 24.92 -2.32
CA ARG A 453 -5.85 23.68 -2.74
C ARG A 453 -5.05 22.86 -3.77
N PRO A 454 -3.82 22.44 -3.44
CA PRO A 454 -2.98 21.72 -4.38
C PRO A 454 -3.63 20.39 -4.78
N ARG A 455 -3.71 20.16 -6.09
CA ARG A 455 -4.27 18.95 -6.67
C ARG A 455 -3.34 17.76 -6.46
N HIS A 456 -3.93 16.58 -6.35
CA HIS A 456 -3.17 15.32 -6.28
C HIS A 456 -2.62 14.95 -7.66
N MET A 457 -1.49 14.25 -7.70
CA MET A 457 -0.78 13.86 -8.93
C MET A 457 -1.69 13.18 -9.93
N ARG A 458 -2.66 12.37 -9.46
CA ARG A 458 -3.69 11.75 -10.33
C ARG A 458 -4.41 12.76 -11.21
N ASP A 459 -4.85 13.87 -10.61
CA ASP A 459 -5.67 14.86 -11.29
C ASP A 459 -4.82 15.70 -12.24
N VAL A 460 -3.60 16.03 -11.83
CA VAL A 460 -2.62 16.75 -12.64
C VAL A 460 -2.15 15.91 -13.83
N LEU A 461 -1.79 14.64 -13.62
CA LEU A 461 -1.38 13.72 -14.68
C LEU A 461 -2.48 13.51 -15.72
N ARG A 462 -3.74 13.43 -15.29
CA ARG A 462 -4.89 13.32 -16.19
C ARG A 462 -5.08 14.59 -17.02
N GLU A 463 -4.90 15.76 -16.40
CA GLU A 463 -4.95 17.03 -17.11
C GLU A 463 -3.84 17.11 -18.17
N VAL A 464 -2.59 16.82 -17.79
CA VAL A 464 -1.45 16.82 -18.71
C VAL A 464 -1.65 15.82 -19.84
N HIS A 465 -1.99 14.57 -19.53
CA HIS A 465 -2.26 13.53 -20.53
C HIS A 465 -3.40 13.97 -21.46
N GLY A 466 -4.54 14.41 -20.91
CA GLY A 466 -5.68 14.85 -21.71
C GLY A 466 -5.38 16.05 -22.60
N ALA A 467 -4.52 16.98 -22.15
CA ALA A 467 -4.08 18.11 -22.94
C ALA A 467 -3.20 17.69 -24.12
N LEU A 468 -2.21 16.81 -23.89
CA LEU A 468 -1.35 16.28 -24.96
C LEU A 468 -2.11 15.40 -25.95
N THR A 469 -3.11 14.65 -25.48
CA THR A 469 -3.96 13.81 -26.34
C THR A 469 -4.85 14.66 -27.24
N LYS A 470 -5.41 15.77 -26.73
CA LYS A 470 -6.19 16.72 -27.53
C LYS A 470 -5.38 17.34 -28.67
N ASP A 471 -4.08 17.54 -28.45
CA ASP A 471 -3.16 18.08 -29.45
C ASP A 471 -2.61 17.02 -30.40
N GLY A 472 -2.90 15.73 -30.18
CA GLY A 472 -2.38 14.63 -31.02
C GLY A 472 -0.87 14.38 -30.87
N ILE A 473 -0.27 14.83 -29.76
CA ILE A 473 1.18 14.70 -29.51
C ILE A 473 1.52 13.77 -28.34
N ARG A 474 0.52 13.20 -27.65
CA ARG A 474 0.73 12.36 -26.46
C ARG A 474 1.60 11.13 -26.74
N ASP A 475 1.40 10.46 -27.87
CA ASP A 475 2.12 9.22 -28.18
C ASP A 475 3.59 9.44 -28.49
N GLN A 476 3.96 10.68 -28.84
CA GLN A 476 5.33 11.04 -29.16
C GLN A 476 6.21 11.21 -27.91
N ILE A 477 5.64 11.30 -26.70
CA ILE A 477 6.39 11.72 -25.50
C ILE A 477 6.20 10.74 -24.35
N THR A 478 7.29 10.43 -23.67
CA THR A 478 7.24 9.68 -22.41
C THR A 478 6.96 10.64 -21.24
N LEU A 479 5.96 10.30 -20.42
CA LEU A 479 5.69 10.98 -19.15
C LEU A 479 6.22 10.14 -17.99
N ILE A 480 7.05 10.75 -17.15
CA ILE A 480 7.53 10.21 -15.88
C ILE A 480 6.96 11.10 -14.77
N ALA A 481 6.70 10.54 -13.59
CA ALA A 481 6.25 11.32 -12.43
C ALA A 481 6.96 10.84 -11.16
N SER A 482 7.34 11.77 -10.28
CA SER A 482 7.88 11.46 -8.94
C SER A 482 7.27 12.30 -7.84
#